data_AF-A0A7Z9GX89-F1
#
_entry.id   AF-A0A7Z9GX89-F1
#
_cell.length_a   1.000
_cell.length_b   1.000
_cell.length_c   1.000
_cell.angle_alpha   90.00
_cell.angle_beta   90.00
_cell.angle_gamma   90.00
#
_symmetry.space_group_name_H-M   'P 1'
#
loop_
_entity.id
_entity.type
_entity.pdbx_description
1 polymer ?
#
loop_
_entity_poly.entity_id
_entity_poly.type
_entity_poly.pdbx_seq_one_letter_code
_entity_poly.pdbx_strand_id
1 'polypeptide(L)' 'MKSRPDPPDQDQRQLIVDELDKTMLVEAAAGTGKTTGMLDRMVALIEKGNCLVDTMAA' A
#
# COMPACT_ATOMS: atom_id res chain seq x y z
N MET A 1 -8.12 -10.12 -21.43
CA MET A 1 -8.72 -9.67 -20.16
C MET A 1 -8.81 -8.15 -20.24
N LYS A 2 -10.00 -7.53 -20.18
CA LYS A 2 -10.12 -6.06 -20.24
C LYS A 2 -9.61 -5.48 -18.91
N SER A 3 -8.70 -4.50 -18.95
CA SER A 3 -8.29 -3.76 -17.76
C SER A 3 -9.50 -3.01 -17.19
N ARG A 4 -9.67 -3.07 -15.88
CA ARG A 4 -10.62 -2.18 -15.19
C ARG A 4 -10.02 -0.77 -15.19
N PRO A 5 -10.83 0.29 -15.34
CA PRO A 5 -10.34 1.64 -15.15
C PRO A 5 -9.84 1.80 -13.71
N ASP A 6 -8.83 2.66 -13.55
CA ASP A 6 -8.31 2.99 -12.23
C ASP A 6 -9.42 3.61 -11.36
N PRO A 7 -9.44 3.29 -10.07
CA PRO A 7 -10.41 3.87 -9.17
C PRO A 7 -10.13 5.37 -8.98
N PRO A 8 -11.15 6.17 -8.60
CA PRO A 8 -11.00 7.62 -8.47
C PRO A 8 -10.01 8.06 -7.37
N ASP A 9 -9.65 7.15 -6.46
CA ASP A 9 -8.67 7.34 -5.38
C ASP A 9 -7.27 6.82 -5.75
N GLN A 10 -7.00 6.52 -7.02
CA GLN A 10 -5.73 5.91 -7.45
C GLN A 10 -4.49 6.71 -7.04
N ASP A 11 -4.54 8.04 -7.09
CA ASP A 11 -3.42 8.89 -6.65
C ASP A 11 -3.11 8.69 -5.16
N GLN A 12 -4.13 8.50 -4.33
CA GLN A 12 -3.97 8.24 -2.89
C GLN A 12 -3.42 6.83 -2.65
N ARG A 13 -3.87 5.85 -3.45
CA ARG A 13 -3.33 4.49 -3.43
C ARG A 13 -1.85 4.46 -3.81
N GLN A 14 -1.44 5.32 -4.74
CA GLN A 14 -0.04 5.44 -5.14
C GLN A 14 0.83 5.96 -3.99
N LEU A 15 0.35 6.93 -3.20
CA LEU A 15 1.06 7.42 -2.02
C LEU A 15 1.29 6.32 -0.97
N ILE A 16 0.37 5.37 -0.81
CA ILE A 16 0.53 4.23 0.12
C ILE A 16 1.76 3.40 -0.26
N VAL A 17 2.10 3.29 -1.54
CA VAL A 17 3.21 2.45 -2.04
C VAL A 17 4.51 3.25 -2.15
N ASP A 18 4.45 4.52 -2.52
CA ASP A 18 5.65 5.31 -2.84
C ASP A 18 6.21 6.08 -1.64
N GLU A 19 5.36 6.56 -0.73
CA GLU A 19 5.76 7.39 0.41
C GLU A 19 6.13 6.52 1.61
N LEU A 20 7.26 5.82 1.53
CA LEU A 20 7.66 4.81 2.51
C LEU A 20 8.31 5.38 3.77
N ASP A 21 8.90 6.57 3.69
CA ASP A 21 9.60 7.22 4.82
C ASP A 21 8.67 8.07 5.70
N LYS A 22 7.34 7.87 5.58
CA LYS A 22 6.32 8.60 6.33
C LYS A 22 5.39 7.62 7.05
N THR A 23 4.97 7.99 8.26
CA THR A 23 3.84 7.34 8.93
C THR A 23 2.54 7.82 8.28
N MET A 24 1.63 6.90 8.00
CA MET A 24 0.38 7.19 7.31
C MET A 24 -0.80 6.58 8.07
N LEU A 25 -1.88 7.35 8.19
CA LEU A 25 -3.19 6.85 8.60
C LEU A 25 -4.08 6.80 7.36
N VAL A 26 -4.67 5.64 7.07
CA VAL A 26 -5.55 5.44 5.91
C VAL A 26 -6.95 5.13 6.41
N GLU A 27 -7.91 6.00 6.08
CA GLU A 27 -9.32 5.73 6.29
C GLU A 27 -9.91 5.04 5.05
N ALA A 28 -10.51 3.87 5.25
CA ALA A 28 -11.05 3.07 4.17
C ALA A 28 -12.26 2.27 4.64
N ALA A 29 -13.33 2.27 3.83
CA ALA A 29 -14.52 1.48 4.12
C ALA A 29 -14.25 -0.04 4.05
N ALA A 30 -15.19 -0.84 4.54
CA ALA A 30 -15.09 -2.30 4.38
C ALA A 30 -15.09 -2.70 2.89
N GLY A 31 -14.25 -3.65 2.51
CA GLY A 31 -14.19 -4.18 1.14
C GLY A 31 -13.45 -3.31 0.10
N THR A 32 -12.90 -2.15 0.47
CA THR A 32 -12.20 -1.24 -0.48
C THR A 32 -10.71 -1.54 -0.68
N GLY A 33 -10.25 -2.70 -0.21
CA GLY A 33 -8.88 -3.17 -0.41
C GLY A 33 -7.87 -2.65 0.63
N LYS A 34 -8.29 -2.26 1.83
CA LYS A 34 -7.37 -1.81 2.90
C LYS A 34 -6.22 -2.79 3.18
N THR A 35 -6.52 -4.08 3.23
CA THR A 35 -5.50 -5.13 3.42
C THR A 35 -4.60 -5.27 2.20
N THR A 36 -5.16 -5.16 0.99
CA THR A 36 -4.38 -5.17 -0.26
C THR A 36 -3.37 -4.02 -0.27
N GLY A 37 -3.81 -2.79 -0.01
CA GLY A 37 -2.90 -1.64 0.05
C GLY A 37 -1.84 -1.76 1.15
N MET A 38 -2.19 -2.34 2.30
CA MET A 38 -1.22 -2.63 3.37
C MET A 38 -0.16 -3.63 2.91
N LEU A 39 -0.55 -4.71 2.23
CA LEU A 39 0.38 -5.71 1.69
C LEU A 39 1.26 -5.12 0.58
N ASP A 40 0.70 -4.33 -0.34
CA ASP A 40 1.45 -3.67 -1.40
C ASP A 40 2.53 -2.74 -0.80
N ARG A 41 2.18 -2.00 0.27
CA ARG A 41 3.15 -1.17 1.02
C ARG A 41 4.23 -2.01 1.71
N MET A 42 3.85 -3.12 2.36
CA MET A 42 4.80 -4.02 3.01
C MET A 42 5.81 -4.58 1.99
N VAL A 43 5.34 -5.01 0.82
CA VAL A 43 6.21 -5.46 -0.27
C VAL A 43 7.12 -4.33 -0.75
N ALA A 44 6.60 -3.12 -0.97
CA ALA A 44 7.41 -1.99 -1.39
C ALA A 44 8.52 -1.62 -0.38
N LEU A 45 8.23 -1.68 0.93
CA LEU A 45 9.24 -1.50 1.99
C LEU A 45 10.39 -2.50 1.88
N ILE A 46 10.08 -3.75 1.55
CA ILE A 46 11.08 -4.82 1.38
C ILE A 46 11.87 -4.60 0.08
N GLU A 47 11.19 -4.34 -1.04
CA GLU A 47 11.82 -4.14 -2.35
C GLU A 47 12.77 -2.94 -2.38
N LYS A 48 12.45 -1.87 -1.64
CA LYS A 48 13.30 -0.69 -1.51
C LYS A 48 14.42 -0.84 -0.48
N GLY A 49 14.41 -1.93 0.30
CA GLY A 49 15.39 -2.20 1.35
C GLY A 49 15.18 -1.37 2.62
N ASN A 50 14.02 -0.75 2.79
CA ASN A 50 13.67 0.05 3.98
C ASN A 50 13.31 -0.84 5.18
N CYS A 51 12.93 -2.10 4.95
CA CYS A 51 12.56 -3.05 6.00
C CYS A 51 12.92 -4.49 5.60
N LEU A 52 13.40 -5.29 6.55
CA LEU A 52 13.54 -6.74 6.40
C LEU A 52 12.28 -7.43 6.92
N VAL A 53 11.93 -8.57 6.30
CA VAL A 53 10.73 -9.34 6.65
C VAL A 53 10.68 -9.71 8.15
N ASP A 54 11.84 -10.05 8.74
CA ASP A 54 11.97 -10.43 10.15
C ASP A 54 11.85 -9.26 11.14
N THR A 55 12.02 -8.02 10.66
CA THR A 55 11.85 -6.79 11.45
C THR A 55 10.46 -6.17 11.31
N MET A 56 9.61 -6.73 10.45
CA MET A 56 8.28 -6.21 10.15
C MET A 56 7.25 -6.74 11.15
N ALA A 57 6.49 -5.84 11.78
CA ALA A 57 5.38 -6.21 12.65
C ALA A 57 4.11 -6.51 11.83
N ALA A 58 3.34 -7.52 12.28
CA ALA A 58 2.09 -7.97 11.67
C ALA A 58 0.89 -7.70 12.60
#